data_AF-A0A023GCA5-F1
#
_entry.id   AF-A0A023GCA5-F1
#
_cell.length_a   1.000
_cell.length_b   1.000
_cell.length_c   1.000
_cell.angle_alpha   90.00
_cell.angle_beta   90.00
_cell.angle_gamma   90.00
#
_symmetry.space_group_name_H-M   'P 1'
#
loop_
_entity.id
_entity.type
_entity.pdbx_description
1 polymer ?
#
loop_
_entity_poly.entity_id
_entity_poly.type
_entity_poly.pdbx_seq_one_letter_code
_entity_poly.pdbx_strand_id
1 'polypeptide(L)'
;HCVIFTLALCLFAAATAAARENAESYIRPIDIRNLVGVKERLIVIMRTHTTRTHFRCQSAKRVKSLGKGRYVYNLVARNGTYTYSPYTLSNVTVKLEKIQRYKETYMSTYKVGGTRVTHKLLKIGRRGQCYVIYVDKSDGHRGYT
;
A
#
# COMPACT_ATOMS: atom_id res chain seq x y z
N HIS A 1 45.85 -29.44 -30.07
CA HIS A 1 44.99 -28.25 -29.88
C HIS A 1 43.54 -28.69 -30.05
N CYS A 2 42.83 -28.98 -28.95
CA CYS A 2 41.82 -28.11 -28.27
C CYS A 2 40.50 -28.15 -29.06
N VAL A 3 39.34 -28.54 -28.54
CA VAL A 3 38.70 -28.14 -27.28
C VAL A 3 37.67 -29.21 -26.86
N ILE A 4 37.70 -29.66 -25.60
CA ILE A 4 36.58 -30.37 -24.96
C ILE A 4 35.49 -29.34 -24.65
N PHE A 5 34.32 -29.47 -25.26
CA PHE A 5 33.15 -28.64 -24.96
C PHE A 5 32.52 -29.10 -23.63
N THR A 6 32.78 -28.38 -22.56
CA THR A 6 32.12 -28.54 -21.26
C THR A 6 30.68 -28.00 -21.35
N LEU A 7 29.72 -28.89 -21.55
CA LEU A 7 28.29 -28.60 -21.36
C LEU A 7 27.94 -28.70 -19.87
N ALA A 8 28.12 -27.61 -19.14
CA ALA A 8 27.53 -27.44 -17.81
C ALA A 8 26.17 -26.77 -17.95
N LEU A 9 25.11 -27.56 -18.14
CA LEU A 9 23.73 -27.08 -18.02
C LEU A 9 23.41 -26.91 -16.52
N CYS A 10 23.52 -25.69 -16.01
CA CYS A 10 23.02 -25.30 -14.70
C CYS A 10 21.49 -25.31 -14.68
N LEU A 11 20.90 -26.46 -14.36
CA LEU A 11 19.48 -26.59 -14.01
C LEU A 11 19.25 -26.11 -12.57
N PHE A 12 19.22 -24.79 -12.36
CA PHE A 12 18.62 -24.23 -11.14
C PHE A 12 17.15 -23.90 -11.41
N ALA A 13 16.31 -24.93 -11.35
CA ALA A 13 14.87 -24.76 -11.24
C ALA A 13 14.54 -24.26 -9.82
N ALA A 14 14.48 -22.94 -9.63
CA ALA A 14 14.01 -22.37 -8.37
C ALA A 14 12.48 -22.40 -8.33
N ALA A 15 11.91 -23.49 -7.84
CA ALA A 15 10.50 -23.56 -7.46
C ALA A 15 10.29 -22.82 -6.12
N THR A 16 10.07 -21.50 -6.15
CA THR A 16 9.74 -20.69 -4.96
C THR A 16 8.27 -20.25 -4.96
N ALA A 17 7.36 -21.23 -4.84
CA ALA A 17 5.95 -20.94 -4.57
C ALA A 17 5.65 -20.86 -3.06
N ALA A 18 6.23 -21.75 -2.24
CA ALA A 18 5.94 -21.87 -0.80
C ALA A 18 6.54 -20.73 0.07
N ALA A 19 7.56 -20.01 -0.41
CA ALA A 19 8.16 -18.90 0.33
C ALA A 19 7.25 -17.66 0.40
N ARG A 20 6.26 -17.54 -0.49
CA ARG A 20 5.34 -16.39 -0.53
C ARG A 20 4.33 -16.39 0.60
N GLU A 21 3.90 -17.56 1.09
CA GLU A 21 2.92 -17.66 2.19
C GLU A 21 3.55 -17.32 3.55
N ASN A 22 4.78 -17.75 3.80
CA ASN A 22 5.43 -17.53 5.09
C ASN A 22 5.94 -16.09 5.31
N ALA A 23 6.21 -15.33 4.23
CA ALA A 23 6.67 -13.96 4.34
C ALA A 23 5.61 -12.98 4.91
N GLU A 24 4.32 -13.25 4.73
CA GLU A 24 3.25 -12.41 5.30
C GLU A 24 3.21 -12.46 6.83
N SER A 25 3.78 -13.50 7.45
CA SER A 25 3.75 -13.72 8.91
C SER A 25 4.71 -12.83 9.71
N TYR A 26 5.71 -12.19 9.08
CA TYR A 26 6.81 -11.53 9.80
C TYR A 26 6.78 -9.99 9.79
N ILE A 27 5.77 -9.38 9.19
CA ILE A 27 5.69 -7.92 9.10
C ILE A 27 4.93 -7.36 10.30
N ARG A 28 5.67 -6.81 11.26
CA ARG A 28 5.11 -6.11 12.42
C ARG A 28 4.64 -4.69 12.01
N PRO A 29 3.34 -4.38 12.08
CA PRO A 29 2.85 -3.04 11.76
C PRO A 29 3.29 -2.02 12.81
N ILE A 30 3.59 -0.81 12.35
CA ILE A 30 3.80 0.39 13.14
C ILE A 30 2.44 1.10 13.27
N ASP A 31 2.26 1.89 14.33
CA ASP A 31 1.05 2.65 14.54
C ASP A 31 0.81 3.66 13.40
N ILE A 32 -0.27 3.47 12.66
CA ILE A 32 -0.64 4.32 11.52
C ILE A 32 -0.99 5.75 11.93
N ARG A 33 -1.20 6.04 13.22
CA ARG A 33 -1.40 7.40 13.72
C ARG A 33 -0.24 8.34 13.35
N ASN A 34 0.98 7.81 13.21
CA ASN A 34 2.14 8.56 12.70
C ASN A 34 1.91 9.12 11.29
N LEU A 35 1.27 8.32 10.41
CA LEU A 35 0.93 8.74 9.05
C LEU A 35 -0.25 9.73 9.04
N VAL A 36 -1.24 9.51 9.92
CA VAL A 36 -2.41 10.40 10.03
C VAL A 36 -2.02 11.80 10.53
N GLY A 37 -0.91 11.92 11.26
CA GLY A 37 -0.36 13.21 11.70
C GLY A 37 0.05 14.14 10.56
N VAL A 38 0.40 13.59 9.39
CA VAL A 38 0.85 14.35 8.21
C VAL A 38 -0.27 15.28 7.71
N LYS A 39 0.07 16.55 7.51
CA LYS A 39 -0.89 17.59 7.05
C LYS A 39 -0.81 17.81 5.54
N GLU A 40 0.35 17.50 4.97
CA GLU A 40 0.68 17.61 3.56
C GLU A 40 -0.04 16.54 2.74
N ARG A 41 -0.03 16.73 1.42
CA ARG A 41 -0.55 15.74 0.48
C ARG A 41 0.50 14.64 0.30
N LEU A 42 0.12 13.41 0.63
CA LEU A 42 0.92 12.22 0.39
C LEU A 42 0.69 11.75 -1.04
N ILE A 43 1.78 11.54 -1.79
CA ILE A 43 1.74 11.02 -3.15
C ILE A 43 2.18 9.55 -3.17
N VAL A 44 1.52 8.76 -4.00
CA VAL A 44 1.90 7.36 -4.24
C VAL A 44 3.00 7.34 -5.29
N ILE A 45 4.20 6.95 -4.87
CA ILE A 45 5.35 6.80 -5.76
C ILE A 45 5.33 5.42 -6.45
N MET A 46 4.98 4.37 -5.70
CA MET A 46 4.96 3.00 -6.19
C MET A 46 3.83 2.23 -5.51
N ARG A 47 3.28 1.23 -6.18
CA ARG A 47 2.37 0.24 -5.56
C ARG A 47 2.53 -1.12 -6.21
N THR A 48 2.31 -2.19 -5.45
CA THR A 48 2.36 -3.57 -5.96
C THR A 48 0.98 -4.23 -6.06
N HIS A 49 -0.07 -3.53 -5.66
CA HIS A 49 -1.45 -3.98 -5.79
C HIS A 49 -2.25 -3.10 -6.76
N THR A 50 -3.34 -3.65 -7.31
CA THR A 50 -4.26 -2.89 -8.19
C THR A 50 -3.49 -2.10 -9.28
N THR A 51 -2.50 -2.73 -9.90
CA THR A 51 -1.58 -2.10 -10.87
C THR A 51 -2.16 -2.03 -12.28
N ARG A 52 -3.09 -2.94 -12.62
CA ARG A 52 -3.74 -3.04 -13.95
C ARG A 52 -4.83 -1.99 -14.22
N THR A 53 -5.00 -0.99 -13.36
CA THR A 53 -5.97 0.10 -13.60
C THR A 53 -5.38 1.16 -14.51
N HIS A 54 -6.23 1.99 -15.12
CA HIS A 54 -5.79 3.18 -15.87
C HIS A 54 -5.44 4.36 -14.95
N PHE A 55 -5.74 4.29 -13.65
CA PHE A 55 -5.48 5.40 -12.72
C PHE A 55 -3.99 5.58 -12.42
N ARG A 56 -3.50 6.82 -12.54
CA ARG A 56 -2.12 7.24 -12.27
C ARG A 56 -2.07 8.41 -11.29
N CYS A 57 -0.87 8.81 -10.87
CA CYS A 57 -0.63 10.01 -10.03
C CYS A 57 -1.55 10.07 -8.80
N GLN A 58 -1.63 8.96 -8.05
CA GLN A 58 -2.51 8.87 -6.89
C GLN A 58 -1.95 9.71 -5.74
N SER A 59 -2.83 10.39 -5.02
CA SER A 59 -2.47 11.10 -3.80
C SER A 59 -3.62 11.15 -2.81
N ALA A 60 -3.30 11.38 -1.55
CA ALA A 60 -4.25 11.52 -0.46
C ALA A 60 -3.89 12.72 0.42
N LYS A 61 -4.90 13.52 0.77
CA LYS A 61 -4.75 14.61 1.74
C LYS A 61 -5.85 14.52 2.78
N ARG A 62 -5.48 14.57 4.07
CA ARG A 62 -6.46 14.70 5.14
C ARG A 62 -7.07 16.10 5.08
N VAL A 63 -8.39 16.19 4.98
CA VAL A 63 -9.09 17.49 4.88
C VAL A 63 -9.92 17.81 6.11
N LYS A 64 -10.33 16.80 6.90
CA LYS A 64 -11.13 17.01 8.11
C LYS A 64 -10.91 15.90 9.14
N SER A 65 -10.96 16.26 10.42
CA SER A 65 -11.13 15.31 11.53
C SER A 65 -12.60 15.29 11.92
N LEU A 66 -13.18 14.10 12.09
CA LEU A 66 -14.56 13.89 12.56
C LEU A 66 -14.60 13.45 14.04
N GLY A 67 -13.46 13.52 14.73
CA GLY A 67 -13.29 13.00 16.09
C GLY A 67 -13.34 11.47 16.16
N LYS A 68 -13.05 10.93 17.35
CA LYS A 68 -13.11 9.48 17.65
C LYS A 68 -12.35 8.61 16.62
N GLY A 69 -11.18 9.07 16.17
CA GLY A 69 -10.34 8.34 15.21
C GLY A 69 -10.90 8.27 13.78
N ARG A 70 -11.83 9.16 13.40
CA ARG A 70 -12.37 9.24 12.04
C ARG A 70 -11.89 10.50 11.33
N TYR A 71 -11.55 10.37 10.06
CA TYR A 71 -10.98 11.44 9.25
C TYR A 71 -11.54 11.41 7.84
N VAL A 72 -11.74 12.58 7.24
CA VAL A 72 -12.05 12.69 5.82
C VAL A 72 -10.74 12.90 5.07
N TYR A 73 -10.50 12.04 4.08
CA TYR A 73 -9.39 12.16 3.14
C TYR A 73 -9.91 12.47 1.75
N ASN A 74 -9.31 13.46 1.12
CA ASN A 74 -9.47 13.76 -0.29
C ASN A 74 -8.45 12.94 -1.09
N LEU A 75 -8.96 11.95 -1.81
CA LEU A 75 -8.22 11.13 -2.75
C LEU A 75 -8.25 11.79 -4.12
N VAL A 76 -7.11 11.78 -4.78
CA VAL A 76 -6.96 12.32 -6.15
C VAL A 76 -6.24 11.27 -6.98
N ALA A 77 -6.72 11.05 -8.20
CA ALA A 77 -6.03 10.23 -9.18
C ALA A 77 -6.24 10.80 -10.58
N ARG A 78 -5.24 10.68 -11.43
CA ARG A 78 -5.37 10.93 -12.87
C ARG A 78 -6.18 9.80 -13.50
N ASN A 79 -7.27 10.13 -14.17
CA ASN A 79 -8.16 9.21 -14.86
C ASN A 79 -7.65 8.89 -16.27
N GLY A 80 -6.54 8.15 -16.33
CA GLY A 80 -5.90 7.75 -17.58
C GLY A 80 -4.39 7.72 -17.45
N THR A 81 -3.76 7.17 -18.50
CA THR A 81 -2.30 7.02 -18.58
C THR A 81 -1.59 8.20 -19.22
N TYR A 82 -2.33 9.11 -19.85
CA TYR A 82 -1.76 10.24 -20.59
C TYR A 82 -1.62 11.49 -19.73
N THR A 83 -0.66 12.35 -20.08
CA THR A 83 -0.36 13.59 -19.34
C THR A 83 -1.49 14.63 -19.36
N TYR A 84 -2.42 14.53 -20.32
CA TYR A 84 -3.60 15.39 -20.43
C TYR A 84 -4.88 14.76 -19.85
N SER A 85 -4.84 13.49 -19.40
CA SER A 85 -6.00 12.85 -18.78
C SER A 85 -6.47 13.62 -17.54
N PRO A 86 -7.78 13.84 -17.36
CA PRO A 86 -8.31 14.64 -16.27
C PRO A 86 -8.06 13.98 -14.92
N TYR A 87 -8.05 14.78 -13.85
CA TYR A 87 -8.01 14.26 -12.49
C TYR A 87 -9.42 14.02 -11.96
N THR A 88 -9.61 12.88 -11.28
CA THR A 88 -10.79 12.60 -10.47
C THR A 88 -10.48 12.80 -8.99
N LEU A 89 -11.48 13.26 -8.25
CA LEU A 89 -11.39 13.54 -6.82
C LEU A 89 -12.50 12.78 -6.09
N SER A 90 -12.17 12.21 -4.94
CA SER A 90 -13.15 11.52 -4.10
C SER A 90 -12.83 11.73 -2.63
N ASN A 91 -13.85 12.04 -1.83
CA ASN A 91 -13.71 12.12 -0.39
C ASN A 91 -14.13 10.79 0.24
N VAL A 92 -13.24 10.21 1.04
CA VAL A 92 -13.51 8.99 1.80
C VAL A 92 -13.41 9.25 3.29
N THR A 93 -14.27 8.60 4.07
CA THR A 93 -14.15 8.59 5.53
C THR A 93 -13.31 7.40 5.94
N VAL A 94 -12.14 7.69 6.50
CA VAL A 94 -11.20 6.72 7.07
C VAL A 94 -11.43 6.62 8.57
N LYS A 95 -11.47 5.40 9.10
CA LYS A 95 -11.57 5.10 10.52
C LYS A 95 -10.29 4.42 11.00
N LEU A 96 -9.84 4.77 12.21
CA LEU A 96 -8.77 4.08 12.90
C LEU A 96 -9.32 2.96 13.77
N GLU A 97 -8.69 1.79 13.69
CA GLU A 97 -9.09 0.58 14.40
C GLU A 97 -7.87 -0.03 15.08
N LYS A 98 -8.01 -0.42 16.35
CA LYS A 98 -6.92 -1.09 17.07
C LYS A 98 -6.63 -2.45 16.42
N ILE A 99 -5.35 -2.79 16.29
CA ILE A 99 -4.94 -4.11 15.84
C ILE A 99 -4.85 -5.01 17.08
N GLN A 100 -5.77 -5.96 17.22
CA GLN A 100 -5.94 -6.74 18.47
C GLN A 100 -4.67 -7.44 18.95
N ARG A 101 -3.80 -7.91 18.03
CA ARG A 101 -2.54 -8.58 18.36
C ARG A 101 -1.42 -7.64 18.85
N TYR A 102 -1.55 -6.33 18.63
CA TYR A 102 -0.48 -5.35 18.92
C TYR A 102 -1.01 -4.23 19.84
N LYS A 103 -0.48 -4.17 21.07
CA LYS A 103 -0.85 -3.15 22.06
C LYS A 103 -0.62 -1.75 21.49
N GLU A 104 -1.63 -0.89 21.62
CA GLU A 104 -1.61 0.53 21.19
C GLU A 104 -1.23 0.78 19.72
N THR A 105 -1.39 -0.22 18.84
CA THR A 105 -1.14 -0.06 17.40
C THR A 105 -2.46 0.02 16.65
N TYR A 106 -2.60 1.03 15.79
CA TYR A 106 -3.79 1.22 14.97
C TYR A 106 -3.52 0.93 13.49
N MET A 107 -4.53 0.42 12.82
CA MET A 107 -4.66 0.37 11.36
C MET A 107 -5.74 1.36 10.91
N SER A 108 -5.81 1.62 9.61
CA SER A 108 -6.88 2.44 9.04
C SER A 108 -7.76 1.62 8.13
N THR A 109 -9.05 1.91 8.11
CA THR A 109 -10.03 1.29 7.21
C THR A 109 -10.95 2.31 6.58
N TYR A 110 -11.36 2.08 5.34
CA TYR A 110 -12.44 2.80 4.68
C TYR A 110 -13.19 1.87 3.72
N LYS A 111 -14.36 2.29 3.26
CA LYS A 111 -15.14 1.57 2.24
C LYS A 111 -15.29 2.42 0.98
N VAL A 112 -15.14 1.80 -0.18
CA VAL A 112 -15.40 2.40 -1.49
C VAL A 112 -16.05 1.36 -2.40
N GLY A 113 -17.22 1.67 -2.97
CA GLY A 113 -17.93 0.75 -3.88
C GLY A 113 -18.13 -0.65 -3.31
N GLY A 114 -18.52 -0.78 -2.03
CA GLY A 114 -18.67 -2.07 -1.34
C GLY A 114 -17.36 -2.73 -0.89
N THR A 115 -16.21 -2.31 -1.42
CA THR A 115 -14.90 -2.84 -1.06
C THR A 115 -14.38 -2.18 0.22
N ARG A 116 -14.08 -2.98 1.24
CA ARG A 116 -13.37 -2.53 2.43
C ARG A 116 -11.87 -2.53 2.14
N VAL A 117 -11.21 -1.40 2.39
CA VAL A 117 -9.77 -1.24 2.24
C VAL A 117 -9.16 -1.03 3.62
N THR A 118 -8.17 -1.84 3.95
CA THR A 118 -7.41 -1.78 5.21
C THR A 118 -5.97 -1.37 4.90
N HIS A 119 -5.43 -0.43 5.67
CA HIS A 119 -4.00 -0.08 5.60
C HIS A 119 -3.31 -0.35 6.94
N LYS A 120 -2.12 -0.95 6.86
CA LYS A 120 -1.20 -1.12 7.98
C LYS A 120 0.09 -0.39 7.64
N LEU A 121 0.55 0.51 8.49
CA LEU A 121 1.84 1.17 8.30
C LEU A 121 2.95 0.17 8.62
N LEU A 122 3.94 0.03 7.73
CA LEU A 122 5.02 -0.94 7.90
C LEU A 122 6.37 -0.28 8.15
N LYS A 123 6.62 0.85 7.49
CA LYS A 123 7.91 1.54 7.58
C LYS A 123 7.72 3.03 7.46
N ILE A 124 8.52 3.77 8.22
CA ILE A 124 8.70 5.21 8.09
C ILE A 124 10.14 5.41 7.60
N GLY A 125 10.30 6.12 6.49
CA GLY A 125 11.59 6.48 5.91
C GLY A 125 12.36 7.45 6.79
N ARG A 126 13.62 7.72 6.42
CA ARG A 126 14.46 8.69 7.14
C ARG A 126 13.73 10.04 7.21
N ARG A 127 13.75 10.66 8.38
CA ARG A 127 13.11 11.96 8.67
C ARG A 127 11.59 12.00 8.45
N GLY A 128 10.91 10.86 8.34
CA GLY A 128 9.45 10.83 8.16
C GLY A 128 8.95 11.32 6.80
N GLN A 129 9.80 11.31 5.77
CA GLN A 129 9.42 11.84 4.44
C GLN A 129 8.72 10.81 3.55
N CYS A 130 8.95 9.52 3.79
CA CYS A 130 8.36 8.42 3.02
C CYS A 130 7.73 7.41 3.97
N TYR A 131 6.71 6.71 3.50
CA TYR A 131 6.00 5.70 4.27
C TYR A 131 5.74 4.50 3.37
N VAL A 132 5.81 3.31 3.95
CA VAL A 132 5.39 2.07 3.27
C VAL A 132 4.18 1.56 4.01
N ILE A 133 3.06 1.43 3.31
CA ILE A 133 1.82 0.87 3.83
C ILE A 133 1.53 -0.46 3.14
N TYR A 134 1.08 -1.43 3.93
CA TYR A 134 0.45 -2.63 3.40
C TYR A 134 -1.04 -2.39 3.23
N VAL A 135 -1.56 -2.72 2.06
CA VAL A 135 -2.96 -2.55 1.67
C VAL A 135 -3.59 -3.94 1.52
N ASP A 136 -4.72 -4.11 2.16
CA ASP A 136 -5.54 -5.33 2.13
C ASP A 136 -6.99 -4.96 1.81
N LYS A 137 -7.47 -5.40 0.65
CA LYS A 137 -8.82 -5.14 0.16
C LYS A 137 -9.67 -6.39 0.26
N SER A 138 -10.94 -6.21 0.64
CA SER A 138 -11.91 -7.31 0.70
C SER A 138 -12.23 -7.95 -0.66
N ASP A 139 -11.78 -7.35 -1.77
CA ASP A 139 -11.89 -7.89 -3.14
C ASP A 139 -10.71 -8.83 -3.52
N GLY A 140 -9.83 -9.14 -2.57
CA GLY A 140 -8.68 -10.02 -2.74
C GLY A 140 -7.39 -9.31 -3.20
N HIS A 141 -7.43 -8.03 -3.56
CA HIS A 141 -6.21 -7.30 -3.91
C HIS A 141 -5.43 -6.89 -2.66
N ARG A 142 -4.18 -7.34 -2.59
CA ARG A 142 -3.25 -7.04 -1.50
C ARG A 142 -1.87 -6.66 -2.01
N GLY A 143 -1.13 -5.86 -1.23
CA GLY A 143 0.25 -5.49 -1.55
C GLY A 143 0.70 -4.22 -0.85
N TYR A 144 1.74 -3.60 -1.38
CA TYR A 144 2.39 -2.42 -0.79
C TYR A 144 2.04 -1.15 -1.58
N THR A 145 1.97 -0.02 -0.88
CA THR A 145 1.96 1.35 -1.41
C THR A 145 2.99 2.17 -0.67
#